data_AF-A0A5K7ZP39-F1
#
_entry.id   AF-A0A5K7ZP39-F1
#
_cell.length_a   1.000
_cell.length_b   1.000
_cell.length_c   1.000
_cell.angle_alpha   90.00
_cell.angle_beta   90.00
_cell.angle_gamma   90.00
#
_symmetry.space_group_name_H-M   'P 1'
#
loop_
_entity.id
_entity.type
_entity.pdbx_description
1 polymer ?
#
loop_
_entity_poly.entity_id
_entity_poly.type
_entity_poly.pdbx_seq_one_letter_code
_entity_poly.pdbx_strand_id
1 'polypeptide(L)'
;MLLIYIKLLMTAVFWGGTFIAGRMLAGSVTPFAAAFFRFVFASGFLFVIVMRRKEKIVPGDRWQLLSVILLGMTGVFAYNALFFNGLKLVTAGRASIIIANNPIVISVLAALFFRETLSPVKIAGILISVSGAVVAISGGHPLALFSGGFGVGEFMIFGCVLSWAAYTLLGKRVMSTLSPLTATLNAAVVGVLALVIPACLEGMPGAAPGYTLTDWISLAYLGLFGTVLGFVWYYEAVRAIGPSRASLFINFVPISAICLGHMILDEPLTPSLLVGAILVVSGVTLNHLPTAGMPRLGSRQAT
;
A
#
# COMPACT_ATOMS: atom_id res chain seq x y z
N MET A 1 11.48 18.37 -8.49
CA MET A 1 11.19 17.99 -7.09
C MET A 1 9.75 18.28 -6.67
N LEU A 2 9.22 19.50 -6.87
CA LEU A 2 7.81 19.83 -6.54
C LEU A 2 6.78 18.85 -7.13
N LEU A 3 6.92 18.49 -8.40
CA LEU A 3 6.01 17.56 -9.08
C LEU A 3 5.94 16.17 -8.40
N ILE A 4 7.05 15.67 -7.83
CA ILE A 4 7.07 14.38 -7.14
C ILE A 4 6.20 14.43 -5.87
N TYR A 5 6.29 15.53 -5.12
CA TYR A 5 5.47 15.71 -3.92
C TYR A 5 3.99 15.89 -4.24
N ILE A 6 3.65 16.63 -5.30
CA ILE A 6 2.27 16.74 -5.77
C ILE A 6 1.72 15.37 -6.17
N LYS A 7 2.49 14.59 -6.95
CA LYS A 7 2.12 13.22 -7.31
C LYS A 7 1.87 12.35 -6.09
N LEU A 8 2.74 12.40 -5.08
CA LEU A 8 2.58 11.61 -3.86
C LEU A 8 1.35 12.03 -3.03
N LEU A 9 1.05 13.32 -2.92
CA LEU A 9 -0.18 13.79 -2.27
C LEU A 9 -1.42 13.29 -3.01
N MET A 10 -1.43 13.38 -4.34
CA MET A 10 -2.51 12.83 -5.17
C MET A 10 -2.61 11.31 -5.04
N THR A 11 -1.49 10.58 -5.01
CA THR A 11 -1.44 9.15 -4.74
C THR A 11 -2.10 8.82 -3.40
N ALA A 12 -1.85 9.60 -2.36
CA ALA A 12 -2.48 9.38 -1.05
C ALA A 12 -4.00 9.55 -1.10
N VAL A 13 -4.50 10.55 -1.83
CA VAL A 13 -5.94 10.75 -2.05
C VAL A 13 -6.55 9.57 -2.81
N PHE A 14 -5.92 9.13 -3.90
CA PHE A 14 -6.38 7.99 -4.69
C PHE A 14 -6.36 6.70 -3.89
N TRP A 15 -5.31 6.46 -3.11
CA TRP A 15 -5.25 5.32 -2.21
C TRP A 15 -6.30 5.39 -1.11
N GLY A 16 -6.63 6.56 -0.57
CA GLY A 16 -7.76 6.71 0.33
C GLY A 16 -9.08 6.23 -0.29
N GLY A 17 -9.34 6.62 -1.53
CA GLY A 17 -10.49 6.13 -2.30
C GLY A 17 -10.46 4.63 -2.59
N THR A 18 -9.28 3.99 -2.64
CA THR A 18 -9.20 2.53 -2.84
C THR A 18 -9.78 1.73 -1.68
N PHE A 19 -9.74 2.24 -0.45
CA PHE A 19 -10.41 1.59 0.69
C PHE A 19 -11.92 1.62 0.52
N ILE A 20 -12.46 2.72 -0.02
CA ILE A 20 -13.88 2.90 -0.28
C ILE A 20 -14.35 1.95 -1.36
N ALA A 21 -13.69 1.98 -2.53
CA ALA A 21 -13.98 1.05 -3.62
C ALA A 21 -13.82 -0.41 -3.18
N GLY A 22 -12.81 -0.72 -2.36
CA GLY A 22 -12.62 -2.06 -1.79
C GLY A 22 -13.76 -2.49 -0.86
N ARG A 23 -14.28 -1.59 -0.02
CA ARG A 23 -15.43 -1.85 0.85
C ARG A 23 -16.74 -1.99 0.08
N MET A 24 -16.95 -1.18 -0.96
CA MET A 24 -18.12 -1.33 -1.84
C MET A 24 -18.15 -2.70 -2.51
N LEU A 25 -16.98 -3.22 -2.93
CA LEU A 25 -16.85 -4.54 -3.54
C LEU A 25 -16.95 -5.70 -2.55
N ALA A 26 -16.69 -5.47 -1.25
CA ALA A 26 -16.55 -6.54 -0.26
C ALA A 26 -17.83 -7.39 -0.10
N GLY A 27 -19.01 -6.85 -0.45
CA GLY A 27 -20.29 -7.55 -0.40
C GLY A 27 -20.72 -8.25 -1.69
N SER A 28 -20.18 -7.86 -2.85
CA SER A 28 -20.63 -8.31 -4.18
C SER A 28 -19.58 -9.12 -4.93
N VAL A 29 -18.29 -8.85 -4.71
CA VAL A 29 -17.17 -9.44 -5.44
C VAL A 29 -16.25 -10.18 -4.49
N THR A 30 -15.86 -11.41 -4.85
CA THR A 30 -14.96 -12.21 -4.01
C THR A 30 -13.55 -11.58 -3.96
N PRO A 31 -12.79 -11.74 -2.86
CA PRO A 31 -11.51 -11.05 -2.66
C PRO A 31 -10.48 -11.27 -3.77
N PHE A 32 -10.31 -12.52 -4.22
CA PHE A 32 -9.36 -12.83 -5.27
C PHE A 32 -9.88 -12.35 -6.64
N ALA A 33 -11.20 -12.38 -6.88
CA ALA A 33 -11.79 -11.80 -8.08
C ALA A 33 -11.59 -10.28 -8.15
N ALA A 34 -11.81 -9.57 -7.03
CA ALA A 34 -11.61 -8.12 -6.97
C ALA A 34 -10.15 -7.74 -7.22
N ALA A 35 -9.22 -8.47 -6.62
CA ALA A 35 -7.80 -8.32 -6.89
C ALA A 35 -7.47 -8.64 -8.37
N PHE A 36 -7.96 -9.76 -8.90
CA PHE A 36 -7.70 -10.17 -10.27
C PHE A 36 -8.15 -9.09 -11.27
N PHE A 37 -9.41 -8.67 -11.22
CA PHE A 37 -9.93 -7.67 -12.16
C PHE A 37 -9.25 -6.30 -11.99
N ARG A 38 -8.95 -5.88 -10.76
CA ARG A 38 -8.14 -4.67 -10.51
C ARG A 38 -6.83 -4.69 -11.30
N PHE A 39 -6.10 -5.79 -11.27
CA PHE A 39 -4.82 -5.90 -11.96
C PHE A 39 -4.94 -6.25 -13.45
N VAL A 40 -6.05 -6.83 -13.91
CA VAL A 40 -6.38 -6.92 -15.34
C VAL A 40 -6.57 -5.51 -15.92
N PHE A 41 -7.37 -4.66 -15.28
CA PHE A 41 -7.53 -3.26 -15.70
C PHE A 41 -6.20 -2.52 -15.65
N ALA A 42 -5.46 -2.62 -14.55
CA ALA A 42 -4.17 -1.96 -14.41
C ALA A 42 -3.18 -2.41 -15.49
N SER A 43 -3.08 -3.72 -15.76
CA SER A 43 -2.19 -4.27 -16.79
C SER A 43 -2.59 -3.78 -18.18
N GLY A 44 -3.87 -3.74 -18.51
CA GLY A 44 -4.36 -3.20 -19.79
C GLY A 44 -3.96 -1.74 -19.99
N PHE A 45 -4.23 -0.88 -19.01
CA PHE A 45 -3.85 0.53 -19.07
C PHE A 45 -2.33 0.73 -19.11
N LEU A 46 -1.58 0.04 -18.26
CA LEU A 46 -0.11 0.11 -18.23
C LEU A 46 0.50 -0.36 -19.54
N PHE A 47 -0.01 -1.45 -20.12
CA PHE A 47 0.45 -1.97 -21.40
C PHE A 47 0.29 -0.93 -22.52
N VAL A 48 -0.87 -0.29 -22.62
CA VAL A 48 -1.09 0.80 -23.60
C VAL A 48 -0.10 1.95 -23.41
N ILE A 49 0.16 2.37 -22.16
CA ILE A 49 1.09 3.46 -21.87
C ILE A 49 2.53 3.06 -22.21
N VAL A 50 2.96 1.85 -21.83
CA VAL A 50 4.31 1.32 -22.10
C VAL A 50 4.56 1.22 -23.61
N MET A 51 3.58 0.73 -24.37
CA MET A 51 3.67 0.65 -25.83
C MET A 51 3.76 2.03 -26.48
N ARG A 52 2.96 3.00 -26.03
CA ARG A 52 3.03 4.38 -26.52
C ARG A 52 4.36 5.07 -26.21
N ARG A 53 4.97 4.75 -25.06
CA ARG A 53 6.29 5.27 -24.66
C ARG A 53 7.46 4.48 -25.24
N LYS A 54 7.21 3.38 -25.95
CA LYS A 54 8.21 2.48 -26.52
C LYS A 54 9.22 1.99 -25.47
N GLU A 55 8.77 1.81 -24.23
CA GLU A 55 9.62 1.27 -23.17
C GLU A 55 9.79 -0.25 -23.36
N LYS A 56 10.96 -0.78 -23.00
CA LYS A 56 11.19 -2.23 -23.01
C LYS A 56 10.32 -2.88 -21.93
N ILE A 57 9.50 -3.85 -22.32
CA ILE A 57 8.64 -4.61 -21.38
C ILE A 57 9.44 -5.71 -20.70
N VAL A 58 10.24 -6.45 -21.47
CA VAL A 58 10.80 -7.74 -21.03
C VAL A 58 12.01 -7.54 -20.12
N PRO A 59 12.06 -8.21 -18.95
CA PRO A 59 13.29 -8.30 -18.15
C PRO A 59 14.43 -8.89 -18.97
N GLY A 60 15.59 -8.24 -18.98
CA GLY A 60 16.76 -8.61 -19.76
C GLY A 60 17.56 -9.80 -19.22
N ASP A 61 17.42 -10.14 -17.93
CA ASP A 61 18.11 -11.28 -17.32
C ASP A 61 17.26 -12.03 -16.27
N ARG A 62 17.73 -13.21 -15.86
CA ARG A 62 17.03 -14.09 -14.90
C ARG A 62 16.85 -13.48 -13.50
N TRP A 63 17.76 -12.61 -13.08
CA TRP A 63 17.69 -11.94 -11.78
C TRP A 63 16.68 -10.81 -11.79
N GLN A 64 16.58 -10.09 -12.91
CA GLN A 64 15.56 -9.10 -13.15
C GLN A 64 14.17 -9.75 -13.23
N LEU A 65 14.06 -10.91 -13.89
CA LEU A 65 12.84 -11.71 -13.91
C LEU A 65 12.44 -12.14 -12.50
N LEU A 66 13.35 -12.72 -11.72
CA LEU A 66 13.08 -13.12 -10.33
C LEU A 66 12.64 -11.91 -9.48
N SER A 67 13.30 -10.76 -9.64
CA SER A 67 12.95 -9.55 -8.89
C SER A 67 11.54 -9.08 -9.23
N VAL A 68 11.16 -9.08 -10.51
CA VAL A 68 9.82 -8.74 -10.97
C VAL A 68 8.77 -9.73 -10.45
N ILE A 69 9.08 -11.02 -10.42
CA ILE A 69 8.20 -12.04 -9.84
C ILE A 69 7.98 -11.74 -8.35
N LEU A 70 9.03 -11.46 -7.60
CA LEU A 70 8.92 -11.10 -6.19
C LEU A 70 8.11 -9.81 -5.98
N LEU A 71 8.26 -8.81 -6.86
CA LEU A 71 7.43 -7.61 -6.83
C LEU A 71 5.95 -7.92 -7.05
N GLY A 72 5.61 -8.76 -8.04
CA GLY A 72 4.24 -9.21 -8.27
C GLY A 72 3.68 -10.00 -7.09
N MET A 73 4.47 -10.92 -6.52
CA MET A 73 4.01 -11.73 -5.39
C MET A 73 3.79 -10.91 -4.12
N THR A 74 4.61 -9.90 -3.86
CA THR A 74 4.51 -9.06 -2.65
C THR A 74 3.53 -7.90 -2.81
N GLY A 75 3.73 -7.03 -3.81
CA GLY A 75 2.93 -5.81 -3.97
C GLY A 75 1.58 -6.02 -4.64
N VAL A 76 1.40 -7.15 -5.33
CA VAL A 76 0.17 -7.45 -6.05
C VAL A 76 -0.57 -8.61 -5.38
N PHE A 77 -0.05 -9.83 -5.47
CA PHE A 77 -0.76 -11.02 -4.98
C PHE A 77 -1.00 -10.99 -3.47
N ALA A 78 0.06 -11.05 -2.65
CA ALA A 78 -0.07 -11.17 -1.20
C ALA A 78 -0.74 -9.95 -0.59
N TYR A 79 -0.35 -8.74 -1.01
CA TYR A 79 -0.98 -7.50 -0.54
C TYR A 79 -2.50 -7.52 -0.78
N ASN A 80 -2.95 -7.83 -2.00
CA ASN A 80 -4.38 -7.73 -2.33
C ASN A 80 -5.20 -8.89 -1.78
N ALA A 81 -4.64 -10.09 -1.73
CA ALA A 81 -5.27 -11.23 -1.06
C ALA A 81 -5.59 -10.87 0.40
N LEU A 82 -4.63 -10.28 1.12
CA LEU A 82 -4.83 -9.84 2.50
C LEU A 82 -5.73 -8.61 2.59
N PHE A 83 -5.61 -7.66 1.67
CA PHE A 83 -6.34 -6.39 1.70
C PHE A 83 -7.84 -6.60 1.53
N PHE A 84 -8.27 -7.32 0.49
CA PHE A 84 -9.69 -7.53 0.25
C PHE A 84 -10.33 -8.49 1.27
N ASN A 85 -9.60 -9.51 1.75
CA ASN A 85 -10.11 -10.35 2.84
C ASN A 85 -10.21 -9.57 4.16
N GLY A 86 -9.22 -8.74 4.47
CA GLY A 86 -9.23 -7.88 5.65
C GLY A 86 -10.38 -6.88 5.61
N LEU A 87 -10.59 -6.21 4.46
CA LEU A 87 -11.67 -5.25 4.27
C LEU A 87 -13.07 -5.85 4.37
N LYS A 88 -13.26 -7.17 4.30
CA LYS A 88 -14.56 -7.77 4.64
C LYS A 88 -14.88 -7.68 6.13
N LEU A 89 -13.85 -7.64 6.96
CA LEU A 89 -13.94 -7.76 8.42
C LEU A 89 -13.74 -6.42 9.14
N VAL A 90 -13.06 -5.46 8.52
CA VAL A 90 -12.77 -4.14 9.12
C VAL A 90 -13.28 -2.99 8.25
N THR A 91 -13.57 -1.85 8.89
CA THR A 91 -13.97 -0.61 8.21
C THR A 91 -12.82 0.00 7.41
N ALA A 92 -13.15 0.81 6.40
CA ALA A 92 -12.15 1.50 5.58
C ALA A 92 -11.27 2.42 6.44
N GLY A 93 -11.89 3.19 7.35
CA GLY A 93 -11.18 4.05 8.29
C GLY A 93 -10.16 3.30 9.14
N ARG A 94 -10.58 2.20 9.80
CA ARG A 94 -9.69 1.38 10.65
C ARG A 94 -8.54 0.77 9.85
N ALA A 95 -8.84 0.17 8.70
CA ALA A 95 -7.82 -0.42 7.84
C ALA A 95 -6.78 0.61 7.39
N SER A 96 -7.22 1.82 7.01
CA SER A 96 -6.32 2.88 6.54
C SER A 96 -5.30 3.32 7.60
N ILE A 97 -5.72 3.42 8.87
CA ILE A 97 -4.82 3.78 9.99
C ILE A 97 -3.77 2.70 10.22
N ILE A 98 -4.13 1.42 10.12
CA ILE A 98 -3.16 0.33 10.19
C ILE A 98 -2.14 0.45 9.04
N ILE A 99 -2.61 0.74 7.82
CA ILE A 99 -1.75 0.94 6.66
C ILE A 99 -0.82 2.15 6.80
N ALA A 100 -1.22 3.19 7.53
CA ALA A 100 -0.36 4.34 7.80
C ALA A 100 0.85 4.03 8.70
N ASN A 101 0.95 2.83 9.28
CA ASN A 101 2.19 2.36 9.90
C ASN A 101 3.25 1.85 8.90
N ASN A 102 2.96 1.83 7.59
CA ASN A 102 3.92 1.46 6.54
C ASN A 102 5.30 2.14 6.66
N PRO A 103 5.41 3.46 6.89
CA PRO A 103 6.70 4.13 6.95
C PRO A 103 7.58 3.60 8.08
N ILE A 104 6.96 3.22 9.21
CA ILE A 104 7.68 2.62 10.34
C ILE A 104 8.21 1.25 9.99
N VAL A 105 7.38 0.39 9.40
CA VAL A 105 7.81 -0.96 9.01
C VAL A 105 8.91 -0.88 7.95
N ILE A 106 8.78 0.02 6.96
CA ILE A 106 9.81 0.27 5.96
C ILE A 106 11.10 0.78 6.61
N SER A 107 11.01 1.71 7.57
CA SER A 107 12.15 2.27 8.31
C SER A 107 12.87 1.19 9.13
N VAL A 108 12.13 0.34 9.85
CA VAL A 108 12.67 -0.77 10.65
C VAL A 108 13.33 -1.83 9.77
N LEU A 109 12.66 -2.26 8.70
CA LEU A 109 13.21 -3.25 7.77
C LEU A 109 14.43 -2.69 7.03
N ALA A 110 14.42 -1.43 6.63
CA ALA A 110 15.59 -0.77 6.07
C ALA A 110 16.75 -0.76 7.07
N ALA A 111 16.51 -0.36 8.33
CA ALA A 111 17.54 -0.36 9.36
C ALA A 111 18.11 -1.78 9.59
N LEU A 112 17.27 -2.81 9.58
CA LEU A 112 17.70 -4.21 9.72
C LEU A 112 18.55 -4.67 8.53
N PHE A 113 18.13 -4.42 7.29
CA PHE A 113 18.86 -4.83 6.10
C PHE A 113 20.16 -4.04 5.87
N PHE A 114 20.17 -2.75 6.21
CA PHE A 114 21.33 -1.88 6.06
C PHE A 114 22.18 -1.76 7.33
N ARG A 115 21.81 -2.49 8.40
CA ARG A 115 22.49 -2.50 9.71
C ARG A 115 22.65 -1.09 10.32
N GLU A 116 21.63 -0.25 10.15
CA GLU A 116 21.58 1.07 10.78
C GLU A 116 21.06 0.98 12.21
N THR A 117 21.59 1.78 13.13
CA THR A 117 21.07 1.87 14.50
C THR A 117 19.86 2.80 14.58
N LEU A 118 18.81 2.34 15.26
CA LEU A 118 17.64 3.16 15.55
C LEU A 118 17.93 4.04 16.76
N SER A 119 17.85 5.35 16.58
CA SER A 119 17.99 6.30 17.68
C SER A 119 16.79 6.22 18.65
N PRO A 120 16.94 6.69 19.90
CA PRO A 120 15.82 6.77 20.85
C PRO A 120 14.62 7.55 20.32
N VAL A 121 14.86 8.62 19.54
CA VAL A 121 13.80 9.41 18.89
C VAL A 121 13.04 8.56 17.86
N LYS A 122 13.76 7.75 17.07
CA LYS A 122 13.14 6.81 16.12
C LYS A 122 12.26 5.80 16.85
N ILE A 123 12.75 5.23 17.96
CA ILE A 123 12.00 4.26 18.78
C ILE A 123 10.76 4.90 19.38
N ALA A 124 10.86 6.11 19.93
CA ALA A 124 9.71 6.85 20.45
C ALA A 124 8.64 7.08 19.36
N GLY A 125 9.06 7.47 18.15
CA GLY A 125 8.14 7.63 17.01
C GLY A 125 7.42 6.34 16.63
N ILE A 126 8.13 5.19 16.67
CA ILE A 126 7.54 3.87 16.44
C ILE A 126 6.46 3.58 17.50
N LEU A 127 6.80 3.73 18.78
CA LEU A 127 5.88 3.46 19.89
C LEU A 127 4.62 4.34 19.83
N ILE A 128 4.77 5.63 19.54
CA ILE A 128 3.64 6.56 19.41
C ILE A 128 2.72 6.13 18.27
N SER A 129 3.27 5.77 17.11
CA SER A 129 2.45 5.39 15.96
C SER A 129 1.74 4.05 16.15
N VAL A 130 2.43 3.05 16.71
CA VAL A 130 1.81 1.76 17.06
C VAL A 130 0.69 1.99 18.05
N SER A 131 0.90 2.85 19.06
CA SER A 131 -0.15 3.23 20.02
C SER A 131 -1.34 3.88 19.33
N GLY A 132 -1.12 4.75 18.34
CA GLY A 132 -2.18 5.34 17.54
C GLY A 132 -3.05 4.31 16.80
N ALA A 133 -2.42 3.32 16.17
CA ALA A 133 -3.15 2.22 15.56
C ALA A 133 -3.94 1.40 16.59
N VAL A 134 -3.35 1.12 17.75
CA VAL A 134 -4.03 0.41 18.86
C VAL A 134 -5.25 1.19 19.36
N VAL A 135 -5.17 2.52 19.50
CA VAL A 135 -6.31 3.37 19.89
C VAL A 135 -7.43 3.31 18.85
N ALA A 136 -7.10 3.39 17.57
CA ALA A 136 -8.08 3.30 16.49
C ALA A 136 -8.80 1.93 16.47
N ILE A 137 -8.04 0.84 16.61
CA ILE A 137 -8.56 -0.53 16.60
C ILE A 137 -9.42 -0.82 17.84
N SER A 138 -8.96 -0.40 19.02
CA SER A 138 -9.65 -0.66 20.29
C SER A 138 -10.91 0.17 20.51
N GLY A 139 -11.23 1.10 19.59
CA GLY A 139 -12.37 2.00 19.78
C GLY A 139 -12.19 2.96 20.98
N GLY A 140 -10.95 3.16 21.45
CA GLY A 140 -10.67 3.94 22.66
C GLY A 140 -10.79 3.14 23.96
N HIS A 141 -11.07 1.83 23.90
CA HIS A 141 -11.16 0.94 25.06
C HIS A 141 -10.10 -0.17 24.96
N PRO A 142 -8.88 0.02 25.51
CA PRO A 142 -7.79 -0.94 25.37
C PRO A 142 -8.14 -2.36 25.85
N LEU A 143 -9.00 -2.49 26.86
CA LEU A 143 -9.47 -3.78 27.37
C LEU A 143 -10.33 -4.55 26.33
N ALA A 144 -10.96 -3.84 25.39
CA ALA A 144 -11.72 -4.46 24.31
C ALA A 144 -10.83 -5.26 23.34
N LEU A 145 -9.51 -5.01 23.31
CA LEU A 145 -8.56 -5.80 22.52
C LEU A 145 -8.49 -7.25 22.99
N PHE A 146 -8.62 -7.48 24.31
CA PHE A 146 -8.58 -8.82 24.92
C PHE A 146 -9.91 -9.56 24.81
N SER A 147 -11.00 -8.86 24.49
CA SER A 147 -12.34 -9.44 24.33
C SER A 147 -12.78 -9.55 22.86
N GLY A 148 -11.84 -9.52 21.90
CA GLY A 148 -12.11 -9.71 20.48
C GLY A 148 -11.97 -8.47 19.58
N GLY A 149 -11.50 -7.34 20.12
CA GLY A 149 -11.29 -6.09 19.36
C GLY A 149 -10.10 -6.11 18.39
N PHE A 150 -9.20 -7.10 18.52
CA PHE A 150 -8.11 -7.38 17.57
C PHE A 150 -8.39 -8.69 16.85
N GLY A 151 -8.98 -8.62 15.66
CA GLY A 151 -9.48 -9.77 14.91
C GLY A 151 -8.58 -10.18 13.75
N VAL A 152 -9.04 -11.21 13.03
CA VAL A 152 -8.38 -11.73 11.82
C VAL A 152 -8.22 -10.64 10.75
N GLY A 153 -9.19 -9.72 10.65
CA GLY A 153 -9.14 -8.61 9.71
C GLY A 153 -7.96 -7.66 9.94
N GLU A 154 -7.72 -7.26 11.19
CA GLU A 154 -6.57 -6.43 11.56
C GLU A 154 -5.25 -7.12 11.26
N PHE A 155 -5.13 -8.42 11.54
CA PHE A 155 -3.95 -9.21 11.19
C PHE A 155 -3.72 -9.26 9.67
N MET A 156 -4.78 -9.42 8.89
CA MET A 156 -4.69 -9.38 7.43
C MET A 156 -4.20 -8.01 6.93
N ILE A 157 -4.77 -6.91 7.43
CA ILE A 157 -4.34 -5.56 7.03
C ILE A 157 -2.90 -5.27 7.51
N PHE A 158 -2.49 -5.75 8.68
CA PHE A 158 -1.09 -5.65 9.09
C PHE A 158 -0.16 -6.49 8.19
N GLY A 159 -0.62 -7.64 7.71
CA GLY A 159 0.07 -8.40 6.67
C GLY A 159 0.24 -7.60 5.37
N CYS A 160 -0.73 -6.77 4.99
CA CYS A 160 -0.59 -5.83 3.87
C CYS A 160 0.58 -4.86 4.09
N VAL A 161 0.75 -4.34 5.31
CA VAL A 161 1.85 -3.44 5.67
C VAL A 161 3.21 -4.11 5.47
N LEU A 162 3.36 -5.35 5.94
CA LEU A 162 4.58 -6.13 5.74
C LEU A 162 4.85 -6.39 4.24
N SER A 163 3.80 -6.79 3.51
CA SER A 163 3.89 -7.06 2.07
C SER A 163 4.27 -5.82 1.26
N TRP A 164 3.70 -4.67 1.61
CA TRP A 164 4.00 -3.39 0.98
C TRP A 164 5.41 -2.90 1.29
N ALA A 165 5.88 -3.12 2.51
CA ALA A 165 7.26 -2.80 2.89
C ALA A 165 8.27 -3.63 2.09
N ALA A 166 8.02 -4.94 1.93
CA ALA A 166 8.81 -5.80 1.07
C ALA A 166 8.81 -5.31 -0.39
N TYR A 167 7.63 -5.02 -0.94
CA TYR A 167 7.48 -4.48 -2.29
C TYR A 167 8.23 -3.16 -2.50
N THR A 168 8.20 -2.26 -1.51
CA THR A 168 8.90 -0.97 -1.57
C THR A 168 10.41 -1.14 -1.56
N LEU A 169 10.93 -1.98 -0.66
CA LEU A 169 12.37 -2.19 -0.50
C LEU A 169 12.98 -2.96 -1.69
N LEU A 170 12.30 -4.02 -2.15
CA LEU A 170 12.66 -4.72 -3.39
C LEU A 170 12.58 -3.76 -4.59
N GLY A 171 11.52 -2.95 -4.65
CA GLY A 171 11.27 -1.97 -5.69
C GLY A 171 12.43 -0.98 -5.84
N LYS A 172 12.98 -0.48 -4.73
CA LYS A 172 14.16 0.42 -4.75
C LYS A 172 15.31 -0.16 -5.58
N ARG A 173 15.60 -1.46 -5.44
CA ARG A 173 16.67 -2.11 -6.20
C ARG A 173 16.27 -2.30 -7.66
N VAL A 174 15.04 -2.71 -7.93
CA VAL A 174 14.52 -2.88 -9.30
C VAL A 174 14.49 -1.57 -10.08
N MET A 175 14.23 -0.43 -9.43
CA MET A 175 14.23 0.89 -10.07
C MET A 175 15.59 1.33 -10.61
N SER A 176 16.68 0.63 -10.26
CA SER A 176 18.01 0.87 -10.84
C SER A 176 18.15 0.30 -12.26
N THR A 177 17.35 -0.71 -12.62
CA THR A 177 17.44 -1.42 -13.90
C THR A 177 16.16 -1.32 -14.74
N LEU A 178 15.00 -1.10 -14.12
CA LEU A 178 13.71 -0.91 -14.80
C LEU A 178 13.14 0.47 -14.52
N SER A 179 12.36 0.98 -15.47
CA SER A 179 11.51 2.13 -15.23
C SER A 179 10.40 1.77 -14.23
N PRO A 180 9.88 2.75 -13.44
CA PRO A 180 8.70 2.56 -12.59
C PRO A 180 7.51 1.99 -13.35
N LEU A 181 7.30 2.42 -14.60
CA LEU A 181 6.21 2.00 -15.44
C LEU A 181 6.33 0.52 -15.85
N THR A 182 7.47 0.11 -16.41
CA THR A 182 7.74 -1.28 -16.79
C THR A 182 7.73 -2.21 -15.58
N ALA A 183 8.32 -1.80 -14.46
CA ALA A 183 8.32 -2.61 -13.23
C ALA A 183 6.91 -2.83 -12.70
N THR A 184 6.07 -1.79 -12.71
CA THR A 184 4.66 -1.89 -12.28
C THR A 184 3.85 -2.77 -13.24
N LEU A 185 4.03 -2.62 -14.55
CA LEU A 185 3.38 -3.48 -15.55
C LEU A 185 3.72 -4.95 -15.32
N ASN A 186 5.00 -5.28 -15.24
CA ASN A 186 5.39 -6.68 -15.09
C ASN A 186 4.95 -7.26 -13.74
N ALA A 187 5.02 -6.49 -12.64
CA ALA A 187 4.50 -6.92 -11.35
C ALA A 187 2.97 -7.15 -11.40
N ALA A 188 2.23 -6.29 -12.11
CA ALA A 188 0.80 -6.44 -12.33
C ALA A 188 0.48 -7.71 -13.13
N VAL A 189 1.22 -7.98 -14.22
CA VAL A 189 1.05 -9.20 -15.03
C VAL A 189 1.34 -10.46 -14.21
N VAL A 190 2.46 -10.50 -13.47
CA VAL A 190 2.76 -11.62 -12.55
C VAL A 190 1.62 -11.79 -11.54
N GLY A 191 1.12 -10.69 -11.00
CA GLY A 191 0.00 -10.69 -10.08
C GLY A 191 -1.28 -11.26 -10.68
N VAL A 192 -1.65 -10.87 -11.90
CA VAL A 192 -2.81 -11.43 -12.64
C VAL A 192 -2.66 -12.94 -12.79
N LEU A 193 -1.48 -13.42 -13.20
CA LEU A 193 -1.20 -14.84 -13.36
C LEU A 193 -1.26 -15.60 -12.02
N ALA A 194 -0.80 -15.00 -10.93
CA ALA A 194 -0.88 -15.61 -9.60
C ALA A 194 -2.32 -15.60 -9.03
N LEU A 195 -3.11 -14.58 -9.37
CA LEU A 195 -4.48 -14.39 -8.85
C LEU A 195 -5.54 -15.19 -9.61
N VAL A 196 -5.30 -15.56 -10.87
CA VAL A 196 -6.32 -16.21 -11.70
C VAL A 196 -6.82 -17.54 -11.12
N ILE A 197 -5.92 -18.38 -10.61
CA ILE A 197 -6.27 -19.68 -10.03
C ILE A 197 -7.16 -19.49 -8.80
N PRO A 198 -6.75 -18.75 -7.75
CA PRO A 198 -7.60 -18.58 -6.57
C PRO A 198 -8.90 -17.82 -6.89
N ALA A 199 -8.89 -16.86 -7.83
CA ALA A 199 -10.13 -16.21 -8.27
C ALA A 199 -11.11 -17.20 -8.93
N CYS A 200 -10.62 -18.09 -9.78
CA CYS A 200 -11.43 -19.17 -10.35
C CYS A 200 -11.96 -20.14 -9.29
N LEU A 201 -11.14 -20.49 -8.29
CA LEU A 201 -11.57 -21.34 -7.17
C LEU A 201 -12.64 -20.68 -6.28
N GLU A 202 -12.67 -19.35 -6.20
CA GLU A 202 -13.77 -18.61 -5.56
C GLU A 202 -15.04 -18.50 -6.42
N GLY A 203 -15.07 -19.10 -7.62
CA GLY A 203 -16.23 -19.09 -8.50
C GLY A 203 -16.36 -17.83 -9.36
N MET A 204 -15.27 -17.05 -9.52
CA MET A 204 -15.27 -15.82 -10.34
C MET A 204 -15.92 -15.98 -11.72
N PRO A 205 -15.64 -17.02 -12.53
CA PRO A 205 -16.22 -17.12 -13.88
C PRO A 205 -17.76 -17.17 -13.89
N GLY A 206 -18.36 -17.79 -12.88
CA GLY A 206 -19.83 -17.87 -12.75
C GLY A 206 -20.44 -16.60 -12.16
N ALA A 207 -19.73 -15.92 -11.26
CA ALA A 207 -20.20 -14.71 -10.60
C ALA A 207 -20.04 -13.43 -11.45
N ALA A 208 -18.97 -13.34 -12.25
CA ALA A 208 -18.60 -12.12 -12.98
C ALA A 208 -19.69 -11.55 -13.92
N PRO A 209 -20.50 -12.36 -14.64
CA PRO A 209 -21.61 -11.83 -15.43
C PRO A 209 -22.69 -11.12 -14.61
N GLY A 210 -22.80 -11.42 -13.30
CA GLY A 210 -23.75 -10.80 -12.38
C GLY A 210 -23.24 -9.53 -11.70
N TYR A 211 -21.98 -9.12 -11.94
CA TYR A 211 -21.43 -7.91 -11.34
C TYR A 211 -22.12 -6.65 -11.89
N THR A 212 -22.45 -5.75 -10.98
CA THR A 212 -23.14 -4.51 -11.29
C THR A 212 -22.22 -3.50 -11.98
N LEU A 213 -22.79 -2.46 -12.59
CA LEU A 213 -22.00 -1.35 -13.14
C LEU A 213 -21.13 -0.69 -12.07
N THR A 214 -21.63 -0.57 -10.84
CA THR A 214 -20.90 -0.02 -9.68
C THR A 214 -19.67 -0.86 -9.35
N ASP A 215 -19.77 -2.19 -9.43
CA ASP A 215 -18.63 -3.09 -9.21
C ASP A 215 -17.56 -2.86 -10.27
N TRP A 216 -17.93 -2.80 -11.55
CA TRP A 216 -16.99 -2.56 -12.64
C TRP A 216 -16.32 -1.18 -12.57
N ILE A 217 -17.06 -0.13 -12.22
CA ILE A 217 -16.50 1.21 -12.00
C ILE A 217 -15.51 1.18 -10.83
N SER A 218 -15.85 0.50 -9.74
CA SER A 218 -14.97 0.36 -8.57
C SER A 218 -13.68 -0.40 -8.93
N LEU A 219 -13.78 -1.49 -9.68
CA LEU A 219 -12.63 -2.26 -10.17
C LEU A 219 -11.75 -1.45 -11.13
N ALA A 220 -12.35 -0.68 -12.04
CA ALA A 220 -11.64 0.21 -12.95
C ALA A 220 -10.94 1.35 -12.20
N TYR A 221 -11.59 1.93 -11.19
CA TYR A 221 -10.98 2.94 -10.30
C TYR A 221 -9.76 2.37 -9.56
N LEU A 222 -9.90 1.18 -8.97
CA LEU A 222 -8.81 0.50 -8.29
C LEU A 222 -7.65 0.19 -9.23
N GLY A 223 -7.94 -0.20 -10.48
CA GLY A 223 -6.93 -0.42 -11.51
C GLY A 223 -6.21 0.85 -11.90
N LEU A 224 -6.94 1.88 -12.34
CA LEU A 224 -6.38 3.11 -12.87
C LEU A 224 -5.76 4.02 -11.80
N PHE A 225 -6.56 4.45 -10.82
CA PHE A 225 -6.11 5.40 -9.79
C PHE A 225 -5.31 4.70 -8.71
N GLY A 226 -5.81 3.55 -8.25
CA GLY A 226 -5.18 2.78 -7.19
C GLY A 226 -3.84 2.17 -7.59
N THR A 227 -3.74 1.64 -8.82
CA THR A 227 -2.55 0.94 -9.29
C THR A 227 -1.77 1.74 -10.34
N VAL A 228 -2.34 2.11 -11.49
CA VAL A 228 -1.56 2.77 -12.55
C VAL A 228 -0.96 4.09 -12.08
N LEU A 229 -1.78 5.02 -11.61
CA LEU A 229 -1.27 6.30 -11.11
C LEU A 229 -0.57 6.10 -9.76
N GLY A 230 -1.24 5.42 -8.82
CA GLY A 230 -0.73 5.21 -7.47
C GLY A 230 0.64 4.55 -7.42
N PHE A 231 0.79 3.35 -7.99
CA PHE A 231 2.02 2.56 -7.87
C PHE A 231 3.15 3.16 -8.71
N VAL A 232 2.85 3.62 -9.93
CA VAL A 232 3.88 4.23 -10.80
C VAL A 232 4.41 5.51 -10.17
N TRP A 233 3.56 6.42 -9.71
CA TRP A 233 4.00 7.66 -9.06
C TRP A 233 4.73 7.41 -7.76
N TYR A 234 4.29 6.42 -6.98
CA TYR A 234 5.00 6.00 -5.78
C TYR A 234 6.40 5.48 -6.12
N TYR A 235 6.56 4.66 -7.15
CA TYR A 235 7.87 4.19 -7.58
C TYR A 235 8.75 5.26 -8.23
N GLU A 236 8.18 6.22 -8.97
CA GLU A 236 8.89 7.42 -9.39
C GLU A 236 9.45 8.19 -8.18
N ALA A 237 8.67 8.32 -7.11
CA ALA A 237 9.12 8.93 -5.87
C ALA A 237 10.16 8.09 -5.13
N VAL A 238 9.98 6.77 -5.00
CA VAL A 238 10.95 5.87 -4.37
C VAL A 238 12.30 5.98 -5.10
N ARG A 239 12.29 6.06 -6.43
CA ARG A 239 13.49 6.28 -7.24
C ARG A 239 14.12 7.66 -7.01
N ALA A 240 13.30 8.72 -6.90
CA ALA A 240 13.79 10.10 -6.82
C ALA A 240 14.24 10.54 -5.42
N ILE A 241 13.51 10.15 -4.37
CA ILE A 241 13.71 10.63 -2.99
C ILE A 241 13.94 9.49 -1.98
N GLY A 242 13.94 8.24 -2.44
CA GLY A 242 14.14 7.05 -1.60
C GLY A 242 12.86 6.54 -0.94
N PRO A 243 12.87 5.25 -0.50
CA PRO A 243 11.67 4.59 0.02
C PRO A 243 11.14 5.21 1.32
N SER A 244 12.01 5.58 2.27
CA SER A 244 11.58 6.13 3.54
C SER A 244 10.83 7.45 3.35
N ARG A 245 11.38 8.39 2.56
CA ARG A 245 10.71 9.68 2.28
C ARG A 245 9.43 9.52 1.45
N ALA A 246 9.43 8.64 0.45
CA ALA A 246 8.22 8.38 -0.34
C ALA A 246 7.11 7.78 0.53
N SER A 247 7.45 6.85 1.43
CA SER A 247 6.48 6.17 2.29
C SER A 247 5.75 7.13 3.24
N LEU A 248 6.37 8.24 3.67
CA LEU A 248 5.72 9.24 4.54
C LEU A 248 4.39 9.75 4.00
N PHE A 249 4.22 9.78 2.68
CA PHE A 249 2.98 10.26 2.07
C PHE A 249 1.81 9.30 2.26
N ILE A 250 2.07 8.04 2.63
CA ILE A 250 1.03 7.07 3.01
C ILE A 250 0.24 7.57 4.24
N ASN A 251 0.83 8.42 5.09
CA ASN A 251 0.13 8.98 6.24
C ASN A 251 -1.01 9.93 5.89
N PHE A 252 -1.09 10.40 4.64
CA PHE A 252 -2.22 11.19 4.17
C PHE A 252 -3.39 10.30 3.70
N VAL A 253 -3.14 8.99 3.48
CA VAL A 253 -4.16 8.02 3.06
C VAL A 253 -5.31 7.90 4.08
N PRO A 254 -5.07 7.78 5.41
CA PRO A 254 -6.15 7.76 6.39
C PRO A 254 -7.02 9.02 6.35
N ILE A 255 -6.43 10.19 6.12
CA ILE A 255 -7.20 11.44 6.05
C ILE A 255 -8.23 11.34 4.93
N SER A 256 -7.80 10.93 3.74
CA SER A 256 -8.70 10.73 2.61
C SER A 256 -9.68 9.57 2.82
N ALA A 257 -9.22 8.42 3.33
CA ALA A 257 -10.06 7.25 3.56
C ALA A 257 -11.14 7.49 4.62
N ILE A 258 -10.82 8.17 5.71
CA ILE A 258 -11.76 8.50 6.80
C ILE A 258 -12.81 9.50 6.30
N CYS A 259 -12.39 10.57 5.63
CA CYS A 259 -13.32 11.55 5.06
C CYS A 259 -14.26 10.90 4.04
N LEU A 260 -13.72 10.14 3.08
CA LEU A 260 -14.54 9.48 2.07
C LEU A 260 -15.40 8.35 2.66
N GLY A 261 -14.91 7.63 3.67
CA GLY A 261 -15.65 6.58 4.36
C GLY A 261 -16.87 7.14 5.08
N HIS A 262 -16.72 8.28 5.74
CA HIS A 262 -17.84 8.98 6.34
C HIS A 262 -18.84 9.50 5.30
N MET A 263 -18.36 10.10 4.21
CA MET A 263 -19.22 10.75 3.20
C MET A 263 -19.93 9.77 2.26
N ILE A 264 -19.34 8.61 1.95
CA ILE A 264 -19.82 7.69 0.91
C ILE A 264 -20.38 6.40 1.51
N LEU A 265 -19.81 5.92 2.62
CA LEU A 265 -20.19 4.65 3.25
C LEU A 265 -20.91 4.83 4.58
N ASP A 266 -21.19 6.07 4.97
CA ASP A 266 -21.77 6.43 6.27
C ASP A 266 -21.01 5.84 7.47
N GLU A 267 -19.69 5.64 7.33
CA GLU A 267 -18.85 5.13 8.42
C GLU A 267 -18.79 6.18 9.57
N PRO A 268 -18.93 5.76 10.84
CA PRO A 268 -18.91 6.69 11.96
C PRO A 268 -17.52 7.27 12.20
N LEU A 269 -17.46 8.60 12.34
CA LEU A 269 -16.25 9.31 12.78
C LEU A 269 -16.13 9.23 14.29
N THR A 270 -15.51 8.17 14.79
CA THR A 270 -15.31 8.01 16.23
C THR A 270 -14.13 8.85 16.73
N PRO A 271 -14.17 9.37 17.97
CA PRO A 271 -13.04 10.06 18.56
C PRO A 271 -11.76 9.20 18.58
N SER A 272 -11.89 7.89 18.80
CA SER A 272 -10.76 6.96 18.79
C SER A 272 -10.07 6.88 17.43
N LEU A 273 -10.84 6.96 16.33
CA LEU A 273 -10.31 6.96 14.97
C LEU A 273 -9.50 8.23 14.70
N LEU A 274 -10.02 9.40 15.10
CA LEU A 274 -9.35 10.68 14.94
C LEU A 274 -8.08 10.77 15.79
N VAL A 275 -8.15 10.39 17.06
CA VAL A 275 -6.98 10.36 17.96
C VAL A 275 -5.93 9.37 17.44
N GLY A 276 -6.36 8.19 16.98
CA GLY A 276 -5.46 7.19 16.41
C GLY A 276 -4.74 7.70 15.15
N ALA A 277 -5.46 8.38 14.25
CA ALA A 277 -4.87 8.99 13.07
C ALA A 277 -3.83 10.06 13.42
N ILE A 278 -4.14 10.95 14.38
CA ILE A 278 -3.21 11.99 14.86
C ILE A 278 -1.94 11.33 15.42
N LEU A 279 -2.08 10.34 16.31
CA LEU A 279 -0.97 9.64 16.92
C LEU A 279 -0.08 8.94 15.87
N VAL A 280 -0.67 8.27 14.89
CA VAL A 280 0.08 7.64 13.78
C VAL A 280 0.88 8.69 13.00
N VAL A 281 0.24 9.78 12.57
CA VAL A 281 0.91 10.85 11.81
C VAL A 281 2.04 11.48 12.63
N SER A 282 1.81 11.78 13.91
CA SER A 282 2.82 12.34 14.80
C SER A 282 3.99 11.39 15.05
N GLY A 283 3.70 10.11 15.34
CA GLY A 283 4.72 9.09 15.59
C GLY A 283 5.61 8.84 14.38
N VAL A 284 5.02 8.73 13.19
CA VAL A 284 5.79 8.58 11.95
C VAL A 284 6.63 9.82 11.65
N THR A 285 6.06 11.02 11.85
CA THR A 285 6.81 12.29 11.67
C THR A 285 8.03 12.32 12.59
N LEU A 286 7.85 11.98 13.87
CA LEU A 286 8.93 11.89 14.85
C LEU A 286 9.98 10.86 14.44
N ASN A 287 9.56 9.69 13.94
CA ASN A 287 10.46 8.64 13.47
C ASN A 287 11.35 9.08 12.31
N HIS A 288 10.90 10.06 11.51
CA HIS A 288 11.62 10.53 10.33
C HIS A 288 12.34 11.87 10.54
N LEU A 289 12.33 12.42 11.76
CA LEU A 289 13.13 13.60 12.06
C LEU A 289 14.62 13.28 11.92
N PRO A 290 15.42 14.21 11.35
CA PRO A 290 16.86 14.11 11.39
C PRO A 290 17.31 14.04 12.85
N THR A 291 18.00 12.97 13.23
CA THR A 291 18.57 12.90 14.58
C THR A 291 19.87 13.67 14.61
N ALA A 292 19.92 14.70 15.45
CA ALA A 292 21.14 15.46 15.71
C ALA A 292 22.20 14.50 16.31
N GLY A 293 23.33 14.33 15.61
CA GLY A 293 24.49 13.57 16.12
C GLY A 293 24.93 12.35 15.30
N MET A 294 24.19 11.91 14.27
CA MET A 294 24.69 10.86 13.36
C MET A 294 25.37 11.47 12.13
N PRO A 295 26.64 11.14 11.84
CA PRO A 295 27.31 11.58 10.62
C PRO A 295 26.53 11.11 9.38
N ARG A 296 26.24 12.02 8.45
CA ARG A 296 25.75 11.65 7.12
C ARG A 296 26.90 10.97 6.35
N LEU A 297 27.00 9.66 6.44
CA LEU A 297 27.92 8.88 5.60
C LEU A 297 27.31 8.72 4.21
N GLY A 298 27.50 9.75 3.39
CA GLY A 298 27.01 9.82 2.00
C GLY A 298 27.91 10.68 1.11
N SER A 299 29.23 10.59 1.28
CA SER A 299 30.21 11.25 0.38
C SER A 299 31.57 10.54 0.31
N ARG A 300 31.58 9.20 0.25
CA ARG A 300 32.79 8.45 -0.16
C ARG A 300 32.40 7.37 -1.16
N GLN A 301 32.23 7.77 -2.42
CA GLN A 301 32.44 6.96 -3.62
C GLN A 301 32.42 7.91 -4.84
N ALA A 302 33.55 8.58 -5.06
CA ALA A 302 33.95 9.18 -6.34
C ALA A 302 35.38 9.73 -6.19
N THR A 303 36.35 8.83 -6.20
CA THR A 303 37.73 9.05 -6.65
C THR A 303 38.16 7.77 -7.34
#